data_AF-A0A968RCD8-F1
#
_entry.id   AF-A0A968RCD8-F1
#
_cell.length_a   1.000
_cell.length_b   1.000
_cell.length_c   1.000
_cell.angle_alpha   90.00
_cell.angle_beta   90.00
_cell.angle_gamma   90.00
#
_symmetry.space_group_name_H-M   'P 1'
#
loop_
_entity.id
_entity.type
_entity.pdbx_description
1 polymer ?
#
loop_
_entity_poly.entity_id
_entity_poly.type
_entity_poly.pdbx_seq_one_letter_code
_entity_poly.pdbx_strand_id
1 'polypeptide(L)'
;MRKISGIALVAIGLLHSLIALAIPEAIGFPGILQEIISVGVVGAVRSDSLRIWGYYWFLVPGLFLILYGLLCYWIEHQLNRSLPGFFGWGLLVVSCFCILLYIDSGFWLVLLVAINAIVASLRDEKLQQSSFVENLND
;
A
#
# COMPACT_ATOMS: atom_id res chain seq x y z
N MET A 1 14.85 -14.44 5.53
CA MET A 1 13.38 -14.31 5.70
C MET A 1 12.77 -13.82 4.40
N ARG A 2 11.49 -14.12 4.14
CA ARG A 2 10.92 -13.87 2.82
C ARG A 2 10.62 -12.37 2.63
N LYS A 3 11.35 -11.73 1.71
CA LYS A 3 11.24 -10.33 1.29
C LYS A 3 9.98 -10.11 0.44
N ILE A 4 8.81 -10.21 1.05
CA ILE A 4 7.52 -10.20 0.34
C ILE A 4 6.75 -8.91 0.56
N SER A 5 7.07 -8.13 1.60
CA SER A 5 6.26 -6.96 1.97
C SER A 5 6.25 -5.91 0.86
N GLY A 6 7.40 -5.63 0.22
CA GLY A 6 7.46 -4.71 -0.93
C GLY A 6 6.65 -5.21 -2.13
N ILE A 7 6.82 -6.47 -2.51
CA ILE A 7 6.09 -7.08 -3.65
C ILE A 7 4.58 -7.12 -3.38
N ALA A 8 4.17 -7.45 -2.15
CA ALA A 8 2.77 -7.48 -1.76
C ALA A 8 2.13 -6.09 -1.89
N LEU A 9 2.85 -5.02 -1.51
CA LEU A 9 2.37 -3.64 -1.69
C LEU A 9 2.21 -3.28 -3.17
N VAL A 10 3.18 -3.66 -4.01
CA VAL A 10 3.08 -3.46 -5.46
C VAL A 10 1.86 -4.20 -6.01
N ALA A 11 1.65 -5.46 -5.63
CA ALA A 11 0.51 -6.25 -6.09
C ALA A 11 -0.83 -5.64 -5.67
N ILE A 12 -0.95 -5.16 -4.43
CA ILE A 12 -2.16 -4.49 -3.92
C ILE A 12 -2.40 -3.18 -4.68
N GLY A 13 -1.36 -2.37 -4.90
CA GLY A 13 -1.47 -1.12 -5.63
C GLY A 13 -1.83 -1.31 -7.10
N LEU A 14 -1.28 -2.33 -7.75
CA LEU A 14 -1.68 -2.76 -9.10
C LEU A 14 -3.14 -3.19 -9.14
N LEU A 15 -3.59 -3.97 -8.16
CA LEU A 15 -4.98 -4.40 -8.07
C LEU A 15 -5.94 -3.20 -7.94
N HIS A 16 -5.63 -2.22 -7.09
CA HIS A 16 -6.44 -0.99 -6.96
C HIS A 16 -6.50 -0.23 -8.29
N SER A 17 -5.34 -0.03 -8.92
CA SER A 17 -5.24 0.78 -10.15
C SER A 17 -5.90 0.09 -11.35
N LEU A 18 -5.67 -1.21 -11.52
CA LEU A 18 -6.22 -1.98 -12.63
C LEU A 18 -7.73 -2.17 -12.49
N ILE A 19 -8.24 -2.47 -11.29
CA ILE A 19 -9.69 -2.59 -11.08
C ILE A 19 -10.39 -1.26 -11.34
N ALA A 20 -9.83 -0.15 -10.84
CA ALA A 20 -10.39 1.18 -11.07
C ALA A 20 -10.47 1.52 -12.57
N LEU A 21 -9.45 1.16 -13.35
CA LEU A 21 -9.39 1.46 -14.79
C LEU A 21 -10.18 0.48 -15.66
N ALA A 22 -10.12 -0.82 -15.36
CA ALA A 22 -10.66 -1.86 -16.23
C ALA A 22 -12.17 -2.08 -16.03
N ILE A 23 -12.66 -1.96 -14.80
CA ILE A 23 -14.05 -2.29 -14.44
C ILE A 23 -14.65 -1.26 -13.46
N PRO A 24 -14.62 0.05 -13.76
CA PRO A 24 -15.19 1.09 -12.90
C PRO A 24 -16.68 0.89 -12.59
N GLU A 25 -17.42 0.25 -13.51
CA GLU A 25 -18.84 -0.06 -13.30
C GLU A 25 -19.05 -1.09 -12.19
N ALA A 26 -18.17 -2.10 -12.09
CA ALA A 26 -18.25 -3.16 -11.09
C ALA A 26 -17.97 -2.65 -9.67
N ILE A 27 -17.26 -1.53 -9.53
CA ILE A 27 -16.96 -0.88 -8.25
C ILE A 27 -17.86 0.33 -7.96
N GLY A 28 -18.97 0.48 -8.70
CA GLY A 28 -20.00 1.49 -8.41
C GLY A 28 -19.80 2.85 -9.08
N PHE A 29 -18.90 2.96 -10.08
CA PHE A 29 -18.62 4.19 -10.83
C PHE A 29 -18.95 4.06 -12.33
N PRO A 30 -20.21 3.82 -12.72
CA PRO A 30 -20.58 3.57 -14.12
C PRO A 30 -20.41 4.81 -15.00
N GLY A 31 -19.67 4.72 -16.11
CA GLY A 31 -19.45 5.87 -17.01
C GLY A 31 -18.53 6.97 -16.46
N ILE A 32 -17.85 6.75 -15.32
CA ILE A 32 -16.98 7.77 -14.70
C ILE A 32 -15.82 8.19 -15.61
N LEU A 33 -15.28 7.27 -16.41
CA LEU A 33 -14.20 7.57 -17.34
C LEU A 33 -14.67 8.52 -18.45
N GLN A 34 -15.90 8.34 -18.94
CA GLN A 34 -16.50 9.20 -19.96
C GLN A 34 -16.76 10.60 -19.39
N GLU A 35 -17.19 10.69 -18.14
CA GLU A 35 -17.35 11.95 -17.42
C GLU A 35 -16.02 12.68 -17.25
N ILE A 36 -14.96 12.00 -16.78
CA ILE A 36 -13.62 12.59 -16.65
C ILE A 36 -13.08 13.08 -18.00
N ILE A 37 -13.33 12.33 -19.08
CA ILE A 37 -12.92 12.73 -20.43
C ILE A 37 -13.71 13.96 -20.89
N SER A 38 -15.02 14.03 -20.63
CA SER A 38 -15.88 15.11 -21.11
C SER A 38 -15.63 16.43 -20.39
N VAL A 39 -15.37 16.40 -19.07
CA VAL A 39 -15.01 17.59 -18.29
C VAL A 39 -13.52 17.95 -18.37
N GLY A 40 -12.70 17.03 -18.89
CA GLY A 40 -11.24 17.13 -18.92
C GLY A 40 -10.61 16.88 -17.54
N VAL A 41 -9.32 16.50 -17.54
CA VAL A 41 -8.59 16.11 -16.30
C VAL A 41 -8.58 17.21 -15.24
N VAL A 42 -8.46 18.48 -15.64
CA VAL A 42 -8.47 19.62 -14.70
C VAL A 42 -9.89 19.90 -14.20
N GLY A 43 -10.91 19.71 -15.04
CA GLY A 43 -12.31 19.85 -14.66
C GLY A 43 -12.76 18.75 -13.68
N ALA A 44 -12.20 17.55 -13.80
CA ALA A 44 -12.48 16.41 -12.93
C ALA A 44 -12.04 16.61 -11.47
N VAL A 45 -11.12 17.54 -11.17
CA VAL A 45 -10.66 17.81 -9.80
C VAL A 45 -11.56 18.81 -9.06
N ARG A 46 -12.59 19.35 -9.71
CA ARG A 46 -13.52 20.29 -9.07
C ARG A 46 -14.42 19.59 -8.03
N SER A 47 -14.72 20.31 -6.96
CA SER A 47 -15.35 19.80 -5.72
C SER A 47 -16.85 19.51 -5.83
N ASP A 48 -17.46 19.78 -6.98
CA ASP A 48 -18.89 19.68 -7.25
C ASP A 48 -19.36 18.25 -7.56
N SER A 49 -18.43 17.30 -7.81
CA SER A 49 -18.77 15.88 -8.00
C SER A 49 -18.14 14.99 -6.91
N LEU A 50 -18.92 14.76 -5.84
CA LEU A 50 -18.58 13.77 -4.79
C LEU A 50 -18.28 12.38 -5.37
N ARG A 51 -18.85 12.07 -6.53
CA ARG A 51 -18.64 10.79 -7.22
C ARG A 51 -17.27 10.70 -7.89
N ILE A 52 -16.79 11.76 -8.53
CA ILE A 52 -15.42 11.79 -9.06
C ILE A 52 -14.41 11.71 -7.89
N TRP A 53 -14.71 12.38 -6.77
CA TRP A 53 -13.87 12.33 -5.57
C TRP A 53 -13.71 10.90 -5.00
N GLY A 54 -14.80 10.12 -4.94
CA GLY A 54 -14.74 8.71 -4.55
C GLY A 54 -13.90 7.84 -5.49
N TYR A 55 -13.95 8.10 -6.80
CA TYR A 55 -13.15 7.38 -7.79
C TYR A 55 -11.65 7.69 -7.67
N TYR A 56 -11.29 8.95 -7.39
CA TYR A 56 -9.90 9.35 -7.10
C TYR A 56 -9.31 8.59 -5.91
N TRP A 57 -10.13 8.31 -4.89
CA TRP A 57 -9.71 7.56 -3.69
C TRP A 57 -9.34 6.10 -3.97
N PHE A 58 -9.74 5.54 -5.11
CA PHE A 58 -9.25 4.23 -5.56
C PHE A 58 -7.96 4.31 -6.36
N LEU A 59 -7.87 5.30 -7.25
CA LEU A 59 -6.81 5.36 -8.27
C LEU A 59 -5.51 5.97 -7.74
N VAL A 60 -5.60 7.09 -7.01
CA VAL A 60 -4.44 7.80 -6.48
C VAL A 60 -3.70 6.97 -5.43
N PRO A 61 -4.36 6.38 -4.43
CA PRO A 61 -3.64 5.61 -3.43
C PRO A 61 -3.07 4.30 -4.00
N GLY A 62 -3.69 3.72 -5.03
CA GLY A 62 -3.14 2.59 -5.78
C GLY A 62 -1.77 2.91 -6.39
N LEU A 63 -1.63 4.07 -7.04
CA LEU A 63 -0.34 4.52 -7.59
C LEU A 63 0.70 4.76 -6.50
N PHE A 64 0.32 5.40 -5.39
CA PHE A 64 1.22 5.59 -4.26
C PHE A 64 1.66 4.27 -3.63
N LEU A 65 0.77 3.28 -3.53
CA LEU A 65 1.08 1.93 -3.06
C LEU A 65 2.10 1.22 -3.96
N ILE A 66 1.98 1.38 -5.29
CA ILE A 66 2.97 0.83 -6.24
C ILE A 66 4.34 1.46 -6.00
N LEU A 67 4.42 2.80 -5.96
CA LEU A 67 5.67 3.53 -5.76
C LEU A 67 6.33 3.17 -4.41
N TYR A 68 5.53 3.19 -3.34
CA TYR A 68 6.01 2.84 -2.01
C TYR A 68 6.41 1.37 -1.91
N GLY A 69 5.65 0.46 -2.52
CA GLY A 69 5.98 -0.96 -2.60
C GLY A 69 7.29 -1.22 -3.35
N LEU A 70 7.54 -0.52 -4.47
CA LEU A 70 8.79 -0.59 -5.21
C LEU A 70 9.97 -0.09 -4.38
N LEU A 71 9.79 1.01 -3.64
CA LEU A 71 10.80 1.52 -2.70
C LEU A 71 11.10 0.48 -1.60
N CYS A 72 10.06 -0.07 -0.97
CA CYS A 72 10.20 -1.12 0.03
C CYS A 72 10.92 -2.35 -0.51
N TYR A 73 10.54 -2.81 -1.70
CA TYR A 73 11.18 -3.94 -2.38
C TYR A 73 12.67 -3.67 -2.61
N TRP A 74 13.00 -2.47 -3.11
CA TRP A 74 14.40 -2.07 -3.31
C TRP A 74 15.19 -2.08 -2.00
N ILE A 75 14.63 -1.55 -0.91
CA ILE A 75 15.27 -1.55 0.42
C ILE A 75 15.49 -2.99 0.94
N GLU A 76 14.48 -3.86 0.86
CA GLU A 76 14.59 -5.28 1.26
C GLU A 76 15.69 -6.00 0.45
N HIS A 77 15.83 -5.66 -0.82
CA HIS A 77 16.84 -6.25 -1.69
C HIS A 77 18.24 -5.76 -1.33
N GLN A 78 18.41 -4.45 -1.14
CA GLN A 78 19.70 -3.81 -0.82
C GLN A 78 20.23 -4.20 0.56
N LEU A 79 19.39 -4.19 1.59
CA LEU A 79 19.82 -4.49 2.96
C LEU A 79 19.90 -6.00 3.24
N ASN A 80 19.44 -6.83 2.31
CA ASN A 80 19.32 -8.28 2.44
C ASN A 80 18.62 -8.76 3.73
N ARG A 81 17.72 -7.93 4.28
CA ARG A 81 16.95 -8.18 5.52
C ARG A 81 15.51 -7.73 5.33
N SER A 82 14.64 -8.06 6.28
CA SER A 82 13.27 -7.56 6.32
C SER A 82 13.24 -6.04 6.45
N LEU A 83 12.12 -5.40 6.08
CA LEU A 83 11.96 -3.97 6.28
C LEU A 83 12.15 -3.57 7.76
N PRO A 84 12.77 -2.40 8.03
CA PRO A 84 12.81 -1.85 9.38
C PRO A 84 11.40 -1.64 9.93
N GLY A 85 11.21 -1.91 11.22
CA GLY A 85 9.88 -1.86 11.86
C GLY A 85 9.16 -0.51 11.69
N PHE A 86 9.91 0.60 11.61
CA PHE A 86 9.36 1.93 11.35
C PHE A 86 8.48 1.98 10.09
N PHE A 87 8.88 1.30 9.00
CA PHE A 87 8.08 1.26 7.77
C PHE A 87 6.77 0.51 7.98
N GLY A 88 6.78 -0.57 8.77
CA GLY A 88 5.57 -1.31 9.12
C GLY A 88 4.60 -0.49 9.97
N TRP A 89 5.11 0.23 10.97
CA TRP A 89 4.29 1.14 11.79
C TRP A 89 3.71 2.30 10.99
N GLY A 90 4.49 2.93 10.10
CA GLY A 90 3.98 3.95 9.20
C GLY A 90 2.84 3.44 8.32
N LEU A 91 3.00 2.22 7.78
CA LEU A 91 1.96 1.57 6.99
C LEU A 91 0.69 1.27 7.81
N LEU A 92 0.85 0.90 9.07
CA LEU A 92 -0.25 0.62 9.99
C LEU A 92 -1.07 1.88 10.26
N VAL A 93 -0.41 3.01 10.52
CA VAL A 93 -1.08 4.30 10.71
C VAL A 93 -1.84 4.72 9.45
N VAL A 94 -1.20 4.65 8.29
CA VAL A 94 -1.82 5.00 7.00
C VAL A 94 -3.03 4.11 6.71
N SER A 95 -2.90 2.79 6.88
CA SER A 95 -4.00 1.86 6.63
C SER A 95 -5.17 2.07 7.59
N CYS A 96 -4.92 2.26 8.89
CA CYS A 96 -5.97 2.61 9.84
C CYS A 96 -6.68 3.91 9.47
N PHE A 97 -5.93 4.95 9.10
CA PHE A 97 -6.51 6.23 8.68
C PHE A 97 -7.39 6.08 7.44
N CYS A 98 -6.93 5.37 6.41
CA CYS A 98 -7.71 5.13 5.19
C CYS A 98 -8.96 4.28 5.44
N ILE A 99 -8.89 3.26 6.31
CA ILE A 99 -10.04 2.43 6.69
C ILE A 99 -11.08 3.26 7.46
N LEU A 100 -10.64 4.16 8.35
CA LEU A 100 -11.54 5.05 9.09
C LEU A 100 -12.26 6.05 8.17
N LEU A 101 -11.58 6.54 7.14
CA LEU A 101 -12.19 7.46 6.17
C LEU A 101 -13.15 6.74 5.22
N TYR A 102 -12.77 5.56 4.73
CA TYR A 102 -13.59 4.79 3.80
C TYR A 102 -13.31 3.29 3.96
N ILE A 103 -14.20 2.60 4.69
CA ILE A 103 -13.99 1.19 5.01
C ILE A 103 -13.87 0.34 3.75
N ASP A 104 -14.71 0.57 2.75
CA ASP A 104 -14.79 -0.15 1.47
C ASP A 104 -13.63 0.15 0.50
N SER A 105 -12.61 0.89 0.94
CA SER A 105 -11.46 1.30 0.11
C SER A 105 -10.52 0.16 -0.27
N GLY A 106 -10.61 -1.03 0.36
CA GLY A 106 -9.64 -2.11 0.13
C GLY A 106 -8.36 -2.02 0.98
N PHE A 107 -8.21 -0.97 1.79
CA PHE A 107 -7.02 -0.74 2.61
C PHE A 107 -6.80 -1.76 3.75
N TRP A 108 -7.79 -2.61 4.04
CA TRP A 108 -7.61 -3.76 4.92
C TRP A 108 -6.48 -4.70 4.44
N LEU A 109 -6.22 -4.80 3.13
CA LEU A 109 -5.09 -5.58 2.61
C LEU A 109 -3.74 -4.95 2.99
N VAL A 110 -3.65 -3.62 2.97
CA VAL A 110 -2.46 -2.88 3.38
C VAL A 110 -2.22 -3.05 4.87
N LEU A 111 -3.27 -3.08 5.69
CA LEU A 111 -3.18 -3.36 7.12
C LEU A 111 -2.53 -4.73 7.40
N LEU A 112 -2.92 -5.77 6.66
CA LEU A 112 -2.30 -7.10 6.80
C LEU A 112 -0.81 -7.08 6.44
N VAL A 113 -0.42 -6.33 5.39
CA VAL A 113 0.99 -6.17 5.04
C VAL A 113 1.75 -5.39 6.11
N ALA A 114 1.13 -4.37 6.72
CA ALA A 114 1.72 -3.59 7.82
C ALA A 114 2.06 -4.48 9.01
N ILE A 115 1.11 -5.31 9.45
CA ILE A 115 1.29 -6.26 10.55
C ILE A 115 2.41 -7.25 10.21
N ASN A 116 2.41 -7.81 9.00
CA ASN A 116 3.45 -8.74 8.57
C ASN A 116 4.85 -8.08 8.57
N ALA A 117 4.97 -6.83 8.13
CA ALA A 117 6.23 -6.09 8.15
C ALA A 117 6.76 -5.87 9.58
N ILE A 118 5.88 -5.53 10.53
CA ILE A 118 6.23 -5.36 11.96
C ILE A 118 6.69 -6.70 12.56
N VAL A 119 5.94 -7.77 12.34
CA VAL A 119 6.29 -9.11 12.88
C VAL A 119 7.62 -9.59 12.29
N ALA A 120 7.84 -9.35 11.00
CA ALA A 120 9.11 -9.69 10.35
C ALA A 120 10.28 -8.90 10.97
N SER A 121 10.14 -7.58 11.18
CA SER A 121 11.22 -6.76 11.73
C SER A 121 11.63 -7.21 13.14
N LEU A 122 10.65 -7.49 14.01
CA LEU A 122 10.91 -7.95 15.38
C LEU A 122 11.62 -9.31 15.41
N ARG A 123 11.33 -10.18 14.44
CA ARG A 123 12.01 -11.47 14.30
C ARG A 123 13.45 -11.31 13.83
N ASP A 124 13.70 -10.43 12.86
CA ASP A 124 15.05 -10.11 12.37
C ASP A 124 15.92 -9.58 13.53
N GLU A 125 15.43 -8.62 14.31
CA GLU A 125 16.15 -8.04 15.45
C GLU A 125 16.53 -9.11 16.50
N LYS A 126 15.59 -10.00 16.83
CA LYS A 126 15.83 -11.08 17.79
C LYS A 126 16.91 -12.06 17.32
N LEU A 127 16.91 -12.42 16.03
CA LEU A 127 17.90 -13.33 15.45
C LEU A 127 19.31 -12.72 15.41
N GLN A 128 19.41 -11.42 15.09
CA GLN A 128 20.70 -10.72 15.14
C GLN A 128 21.26 -10.64 16.56
N GLN A 129 20.39 -10.42 17.55
CA GLN A 129 20.79 -10.41 18.96
C GLN A 129 21.28 -11.78 19.43
N SER A 130 20.61 -12.88 19.06
CA SER A 130 21.05 -14.23 19.45
C SER A 130 22.40 -14.61 18.84
N SER A 131 22.62 -14.31 17.56
CA SER A 131 23.92 -14.60 16.91
C SER A 131 25.07 -13.77 17.47
N PHE A 132 24.78 -12.55 17.93
CA PHE A 132 25.79 -11.70 18.56
C PHE A 132 26.19 -12.23 19.94
N VAL A 133 25.23 -12.69 20.74
CA VAL A 133 25.49 -13.30 22.05
C VAL A 133 26.27 -14.61 21.93
N GLU A 134 25.97 -15.43 20.93
CA GLU A 134 26.70 -16.67 20.64
C GLU A 134 28.18 -16.39 20.32
N ASN A 135 28.46 -15.44 19.41
CA ASN A 135 29.83 -15.03 19.06
C ASN A 135 30.65 -14.39 20.20
N LEU A 136 30.00 -13.91 21.28
CA LEU A 136 30.72 -13.37 22.45
C LEU A 136 31.13 -14.46 23.45
N ASN A 137 30.52 -15.65 23.34
CA ASN A 137 30.76 -16.77 24.25
C ASN A 137 31.75 -17.81 23.66
N ASP A 138 32.14 -17.64 22.40
CA ASP A 138 33.20 -18.40 21.69
C ASP A 138 34.56 -17.69 21.78
#